data_AF-A0A2N0Z349-F1
#
_entry.id   AF-A0A2N0Z349-F1
#
_cell.length_a   1.000
_cell.length_b   1.000
_cell.length_c   1.000
_cell.angle_alpha   90.00
_cell.angle_beta   90.00
_cell.angle_gamma   90.00
#
_symmetry.space_group_name_H-M   'P 1'
#
loop_
_entity.id
_entity.type
_entity.pdbx_description
1 polymer ?
#
loop_
_entity_poly.entity_id
_entity_poly.type
_entity_poly.pdbx_seq_one_letter_code
_entity_poly.pdbx_strand_id
1 'polypeptide(L)'
;MVAAIPIELMNDRYWKSLLHLFMNHDKLNSVFTTKYFDFHNNTIRIQALKRNAAPWSYSEKVMLNLALHLFNERNKFNLSDIDYLDAFNKKLAFEAMAKRFS
;
A
#
# COMPACT_ATOMS: atom_id res chain seq x y z
N MET A 1 7.06 13.92 -7.77
CA MET A 1 6.42 14.57 -6.61
C MET A 1 5.06 13.96 -6.39
N VAL A 2 4.70 13.68 -5.13
CA VAL A 2 3.33 13.30 -4.75
C VAL A 2 2.47 14.55 -4.83
N ALA A 3 1.29 14.49 -5.44
CA ALA A 3 0.33 15.59 -5.32
C ALA A 3 -0.08 15.75 -3.85
N ALA A 4 -0.50 16.95 -3.45
CA ALA A 4 -1.03 17.18 -2.10
C ALA A 4 -2.17 16.18 -1.85
N ILE A 5 -2.01 15.33 -0.83
CA ILE A 5 -2.99 14.32 -0.46
C ILE A 5 -4.18 15.06 0.16
N PRO A 6 -5.41 14.92 -0.38
CA PRO A 6 -6.58 15.52 0.25
C PRO A 6 -6.76 14.99 1.68
N ILE A 7 -7.06 15.89 2.63
CA ILE A 7 -7.21 15.57 4.06
C ILE A 7 -8.26 14.47 4.27
N GLU A 8 -9.32 14.47 3.47
CA GLU A 8 -10.38 13.47 3.55
C GLU A 8 -9.87 12.04 3.32
N LEU A 9 -8.90 11.86 2.40
CA LEU A 9 -8.30 10.55 2.14
C LEU A 9 -7.40 10.07 3.30
N MET A 10 -6.91 10.99 4.12
CA MET A 10 -6.15 10.62 5.33
C MET A 10 -7.05 10.00 6.40
N ASN A 11 -8.35 10.29 6.36
CA ASN A 11 -9.35 9.75 7.29
C ASN A 11 -10.17 8.59 6.69
N ASP A 12 -10.21 8.47 5.36
CA ASP A 12 -10.89 7.35 4.69
C ASP A 12 -10.24 6.00 5.03
N ARG A 13 -11.06 5.02 5.39
CA ARG A 13 -10.57 3.72 5.89
C ARG A 13 -9.83 2.85 4.85
N TYR A 14 -10.04 3.08 3.55
CA TYR A 14 -9.35 2.38 2.47
C TYR A 14 -8.03 3.07 2.16
N TRP A 15 -8.05 4.40 2.12
CA TRP A 15 -6.88 5.22 1.83
C TRP A 15 -5.92 5.30 3.01
N LYS A 16 -6.38 5.50 4.24
CA LYS A 16 -5.50 5.73 5.41
C LYS A 16 -4.52 4.58 5.67
N SER A 17 -4.94 3.33 5.46
CA SER A 17 -4.09 2.15 5.61
C SER A 17 -3.06 2.05 4.46
N LEU A 18 -3.50 2.28 3.22
CA LEU A 18 -2.63 2.32 2.05
C LEU A 18 -1.59 3.45 2.17
N LEU A 19 -2.03 4.66 2.51
CA LEU A 19 -1.17 5.84 2.65
C LEU A 19 -0.11 5.60 3.72
N HIS A 20 -0.48 5.00 4.85
CA HIS A 20 0.48 4.65 5.88
C HIS A 20 1.61 3.74 5.35
N LEU A 21 1.30 2.70 4.58
CA LEU A 21 2.32 1.82 4.00
C LEU A 21 3.20 2.57 2.97
N PHE A 22 2.59 3.31 2.05
CA PHE A 22 3.33 4.04 1.01
C PHE A 22 4.16 5.22 1.56
N MET A 23 3.80 5.79 2.70
CA MET A 23 4.56 6.87 3.34
C MET A 23 5.71 6.37 4.21
N ASN A 24 5.63 5.16 4.76
CA ASN A 24 6.59 4.67 5.76
C ASN A 24 7.50 3.51 5.29
N HIS A 25 7.23 2.93 4.12
CA HIS A 25 8.08 1.89 3.54
C HIS A 25 8.86 2.43 2.32
N ASP A 26 10.19 2.39 2.38
CA ASP A 26 11.09 2.98 1.36
C ASP A 26 10.73 2.58 -0.08
N LYS A 27 10.56 1.28 -0.33
CA LYS A 27 10.21 0.80 -1.67
C LYS A 27 8.85 1.26 -2.17
N LEU A 28 7.81 1.21 -1.31
CA LEU A 28 6.48 1.70 -1.68
C LEU A 28 6.50 3.21 -1.90
N ASN A 29 7.24 3.95 -1.06
CA ASN A 29 7.41 5.38 -1.20
C ASN A 29 8.00 5.77 -2.56
N SER A 30 8.97 4.99 -3.05
CA SER A 30 9.61 5.24 -4.35
C SER A 30 8.65 5.25 -5.55
N VAL A 31 7.48 4.61 -5.43
CA VAL A 31 6.43 4.59 -6.46
C VAL A 31 5.18 5.38 -6.08
N PHE A 32 5.16 6.04 -4.92
CA PHE A 32 4.04 6.84 -4.46
C PHE A 32 3.99 8.17 -5.24
N THR A 33 3.45 8.13 -6.45
CA THR A 33 3.48 9.28 -7.38
C THR A 33 2.18 9.39 -8.17
N THR A 34 1.91 10.57 -8.73
CA THR A 34 0.72 10.82 -9.57
C THR A 34 0.65 9.95 -10.83
N LYS A 35 1.73 9.25 -11.19
CA LYS A 35 1.74 8.24 -12.25
C LYS A 35 0.83 7.05 -11.94
N TYR A 36 0.72 6.68 -10.66
CA TYR A 36 -0.01 5.51 -10.21
C TYR A 36 -1.23 5.86 -9.36
N PHE A 37 -1.21 7.02 -8.71
CA PHE A 37 -2.24 7.47 -7.77
C PHE A 37 -2.98 8.68 -8.33
N ASP A 38 -4.29 8.54 -8.48
CA ASP A 38 -5.19 9.61 -8.87
C ASP A 38 -6.15 9.89 -7.72
N PHE A 39 -5.79 10.87 -6.90
CA PHE A 39 -6.57 11.28 -5.73
C PHE A 39 -7.85 12.01 -6.10
N HIS A 40 -7.92 12.63 -7.28
CA HIS A 40 -9.15 13.32 -7.73
C HIS A 40 -10.23 12.31 -8.08
N ASN A 41 -9.85 11.22 -8.73
CA ASN A 41 -10.78 10.16 -9.13
C ASN A 41 -10.85 9.00 -8.12
N ASN A 42 -10.14 9.08 -6.99
CA ASN A 42 -10.03 8.01 -6.00
C ASN A 42 -9.61 6.66 -6.61
N THR A 43 -8.66 6.68 -7.55
CA THR A 43 -8.21 5.45 -8.24
C THR A 43 -6.71 5.22 -8.13
N ILE A 44 -6.34 3.94 -8.22
CA ILE A 44 -4.96 3.47 -8.23
C ILE A 44 -4.75 2.59 -9.46
N ARG A 45 -3.66 2.81 -10.19
CA ARG A 45 -3.25 1.97 -11.33
C ARG A 45 -2.58 0.68 -10.85
N ILE A 46 -3.37 -0.19 -10.23
CA ILE A 46 -2.93 -1.43 -9.58
C ILE A 46 -2.05 -2.31 -10.48
N GLN A 47 -2.49 -2.56 -11.71
CA GLN A 47 -1.73 -3.41 -12.64
C GLN A 47 -0.38 -2.79 -13.02
N ALA A 48 -0.32 -1.46 -13.13
CA ALA A 48 0.94 -0.78 -13.43
C ALA A 48 1.91 -0.83 -12.24
N LEU A 49 1.41 -0.75 -11.00
CA LEU A 49 2.21 -0.95 -9.79
C LEU A 49 2.75 -2.38 -9.71
N LYS A 50 1.90 -3.41 -9.90
CA LYS A 50 2.33 -4.81 -9.89
C LYS A 50 3.38 -5.11 -10.97
N ARG A 51 3.23 -4.54 -12.17
CA ARG A 51 4.27 -4.63 -13.22
C ARG A 51 5.56 -3.95 -12.82
N ASN A 52 5.51 -2.77 -12.19
CA ASN A 52 6.71 -2.09 -11.71
C ASN A 52 7.40 -2.86 -10.57
N ALA A 53 6.63 -3.58 -9.76
CA ALA A 53 7.13 -4.41 -8.67
C ALA A 53 7.61 -5.80 -9.11
N ALA A 54 7.53 -6.15 -10.39
CA ALA A 54 8.02 -7.44 -10.90
C ALA A 54 9.47 -7.77 -10.49
N PRO A 55 10.45 -6.82 -10.49
CA PRO A 55 11.82 -7.10 -10.08
C PRO A 55 12.07 -6.92 -8.58
N TRP A 56 11.05 -6.59 -7.78
CA TRP A 56 11.23 -6.38 -6.33
C TRP A 56 11.45 -7.72 -5.61
N SER A 57 12.01 -7.62 -4.40
CA SER A 57 12.10 -8.76 -3.48
C SER A 57 10.72 -9.29 -3.11
N TYR A 58 10.68 -10.51 -2.59
CA TYR A 58 9.42 -11.12 -2.14
C TYR A 58 8.76 -10.28 -1.05
N SER A 59 9.52 -9.87 -0.02
CA SER A 59 9.01 -9.04 1.08
C SER A 59 8.36 -7.74 0.58
N GLU A 60 9.03 -7.01 -0.32
CA GLU A 60 8.49 -5.77 -0.90
C GLU A 60 7.20 -6.02 -1.71
N LYS A 61 7.12 -7.15 -2.44
CA LYS A 61 5.90 -7.55 -3.17
C LYS A 61 4.76 -7.88 -2.21
N VAL A 62 5.05 -8.55 -1.09
CA VAL A 62 4.07 -8.82 -0.03
C VAL A 62 3.52 -7.50 0.53
N MET A 63 4.39 -6.55 0.85
CA MET A 63 3.99 -5.22 1.34
C MET A 63 3.11 -4.46 0.33
N LEU A 64 3.46 -4.50 -0.96
CA LEU A 64 2.63 -3.91 -2.01
C LEU A 64 1.27 -4.60 -2.12
N ASN A 65 1.24 -5.94 -2.14
CA ASN A 65 0.00 -6.71 -2.24
C ASN A 65 -0.91 -6.46 -1.05
N LEU A 66 -0.36 -6.37 0.16
CA LEU A 66 -1.11 -6.00 1.36
C LEU A 66 -1.73 -4.61 1.21
N ALA A 67 -0.95 -3.60 0.82
CA ALA A 67 -1.46 -2.25 0.64
C ALA A 67 -2.64 -2.20 -0.37
N LEU A 68 -2.49 -2.91 -1.49
CA LEU A 68 -3.52 -3.00 -2.52
C LEU A 68 -4.77 -3.76 -2.06
N HIS A 69 -4.61 -4.80 -1.22
CA HIS A 69 -5.70 -5.53 -0.60
C HIS A 69 -6.48 -4.68 0.40
N LEU A 70 -5.78 -3.93 1.27
CA LEU A 70 -6.41 -3.05 2.25
C LEU A 70 -7.17 -1.88 1.59
N PHE A 71 -6.69 -1.40 0.45
CA PHE A 71 -7.38 -0.41 -0.37
C PHE A 71 -8.57 -1.00 -1.14
N ASN A 72 -8.43 -2.21 -1.67
CA ASN A 72 -9.47 -2.87 -2.44
C ASN A 72 -9.35 -4.39 -2.31
N GLU A 73 -10.31 -4.98 -1.59
CA GLU A 73 -10.37 -6.40 -1.25
C GLU A 73 -10.44 -7.33 -2.47
N ARG A 74 -10.75 -6.80 -3.66
CA ARG A 74 -10.63 -7.54 -4.93
C ARG A 74 -9.20 -8.00 -5.21
N ASN A 75 -8.20 -7.35 -4.62
CA ASN A 75 -6.83 -7.85 -4.63
C ASN A 75 -6.68 -8.92 -3.56
N LYS A 76 -6.61 -10.19 -3.95
CA LYS A 76 -6.36 -11.28 -3.01
C LYS A 76 -4.99 -11.11 -2.35
N PHE A 77 -4.95 -11.32 -1.04
CA PHE A 77 -3.75 -11.35 -0.23
C PHE A 77 -3.77 -12.62 0.63
N ASN A 78 -2.63 -13.30 0.73
CA ASN A 78 -2.50 -14.47 1.60
C ASN A 78 -1.88 -14.03 2.92
N LEU A 79 -2.59 -14.21 4.03
CA LEU A 79 -2.10 -13.82 5.36
C LEU A 79 -0.80 -14.55 5.75
N SER A 80 -0.61 -15.78 5.29
CA SER A 80 0.64 -16.52 5.51
C SER A 80 1.86 -15.86 4.87
N ASP A 81 1.68 -14.94 3.90
CA ASP A 81 2.80 -14.20 3.32
C ASP A 81 3.46 -13.23 4.32
N ILE A 82 2.74 -12.85 5.39
CA ILE A 82 3.26 -11.99 6.45
C ILE A 82 4.43 -12.66 7.17
N ASP A 83 4.48 -13.99 7.24
CA ASP A 83 5.54 -14.73 7.94
C ASP A 83 6.92 -14.48 7.34
N TYR A 84 6.97 -14.18 6.02
CA TYR A 84 8.20 -13.88 5.28
C TYR A 84 8.71 -12.44 5.44
N LEU A 85 7.96 -11.59 6.14
CA LEU A 85 8.37 -10.22 6.42
C LEU A 85 9.36 -10.17 7.58
N ASP A 86 10.33 -9.26 7.49
CA ASP A 86 11.19 -8.90 8.62
C ASP A 86 10.38 -8.15 9.71
N ALA A 87 11.01 -7.90 10.87
CA ALA A 87 10.35 -7.26 12.00
C ALA A 87 9.81 -5.86 11.69
N PHE A 88 10.50 -5.09 10.84
CA PHE A 88 10.07 -3.74 10.46
C PHE A 88 8.84 -3.79 9.55
N ASN A 89 8.88 -4.63 8.52
CA ASN A 89 7.78 -4.82 7.58
C ASN A 89 6.54 -5.44 8.26
N LYS A 90 6.72 -6.38 9.19
CA LYS A 90 5.64 -6.91 10.03
C LYS A 90 4.96 -5.80 10.83
N LYS A 91 5.74 -4.95 11.50
CA LYS A 91 5.19 -3.82 12.28
C LYS A 91 4.33 -2.92 11.39
N LEU A 92 4.84 -2.48 10.24
CA LEU A 92 4.08 -1.66 9.30
C LEU A 92 2.81 -2.35 8.78
N ALA A 93 2.90 -3.64 8.46
CA ALA A 93 1.74 -4.43 8.04
C ALA A 93 0.64 -4.44 9.10
N PHE A 94 0.99 -4.69 10.37
CA PHE A 94 0.03 -4.67 11.47
C PHE A 94 -0.56 -3.29 11.74
N GLU A 95 0.25 -2.23 11.69
CA GLU A 95 -0.24 -0.85 11.83
C GLU A 95 -1.22 -0.48 10.71
N ALA A 96 -0.94 -0.88 9.47
CA ALA A 96 -1.84 -0.66 8.33
C ALA A 96 -3.17 -1.43 8.47
N MET A 97 -3.09 -2.70 8.90
CA MET A 97 -4.28 -3.52 9.16
C MET A 97 -5.12 -2.95 10.30
N ALA A 98 -4.48 -2.53 11.40
CA ALA A 98 -5.16 -1.88 12.52
C ALA A 98 -5.90 -0.64 12.03
N LYS A 99 -5.24 0.24 11.27
CA LYS A 99 -5.90 1.40 10.66
C LYS A 99 -7.12 0.99 9.84
N ARG A 100 -7.05 -0.04 8.99
CA ARG A 100 -8.17 -0.48 8.14
C ARG A 100 -9.44 -0.87 8.93
N PHE A 101 -9.27 -1.41 10.13
CA PHE A 101 -10.34 -2.01 10.94
C PHE A 101 -10.62 -1.29 12.26
N SER A 102 -9.89 -0.21 12.55
CA SER A 102 -10.14 0.73 13.66
C SER A 102 -10.91 1.96 13.22
#